data_AF-A0A452GMN3-F1
#
_entry.id   AF-A0A452GMN3-F1
#
_cell.length_a   1.000
_cell.length_b   1.000
_cell.length_c   1.000
_cell.angle_alpha   90.00
_cell.angle_beta   90.00
_cell.angle_gamma   90.00
#
_symmetry.space_group_name_H-M   'P 1'
#
loop_
_entity.id
_entity.type
_entity.pdbx_description
1 polymer ?
#
loop_
_entity_poly.entity_id
_entity_poly.type
_entity_poly.pdbx_seq_one_letter_code
_entity_poly.pdbx_strand_id
1 'polypeptide(L)'
;MLGSPFRLQAYNIHVNGVLHCQVRYSQLLGLHEQLRKEYGANVVPAFPPKKIFTLTPAEVEQRREQLEKYMQSVYTCLFVLSAGASMGDGGCTKVDRGVL
;
A
#
# COMPACT_ATOMS: atom_id res chain seq x y z
N MET A 1 15.66 -27.80 15.97
CA MET A 1 14.39 -27.08 15.71
C MET A 1 14.44 -26.54 14.29
N LEU A 2 13.95 -27.33 13.33
CA LEU A 2 14.02 -27.04 11.88
C LEU A 2 13.14 -25.83 11.54
N GLY A 3 13.75 -24.76 11.05
CA GLY A 3 13.03 -23.60 10.52
C GLY A 3 12.21 -23.99 9.30
N SER A 4 10.90 -23.79 9.39
CA SER A 4 9.89 -24.03 8.35
C SER A 4 10.31 -23.52 6.96
N PRO A 5 10.13 -24.31 5.88
CA PRO A 5 10.58 -23.98 4.52
C PRO A 5 9.80 -22.83 3.85
N PHE A 6 8.75 -22.31 4.50
CA PHE A 6 8.04 -21.11 4.07
C PHE A 6 8.54 -19.88 4.80
N ARG A 7 9.84 -19.53 4.64
CA ARG A 7 10.30 -18.18 5.02
C ARG A 7 9.76 -17.18 4.00
N LEU A 8 8.49 -16.86 4.15
CA LEU A 8 7.84 -15.79 3.39
C LEU A 8 8.55 -14.48 3.77
N GLN A 9 9.24 -13.88 2.81
CA GLN A 9 9.97 -12.63 2.98
C GLN A 9 9.06 -11.57 3.62
N ALA A 10 9.44 -11.10 4.81
CA ALA A 10 8.79 -9.99 5.47
C ALA A 10 9.49 -8.69 5.10
N TYR A 11 8.73 -7.62 4.90
CA TYR A 11 9.24 -6.30 4.53
C TYR A 11 9.07 -5.34 5.71
N ASN A 12 10.17 -4.70 6.10
CA ASN A 12 10.19 -3.62 7.07
C ASN A 12 9.85 -2.31 6.37
N ILE A 13 8.65 -1.79 6.65
CA ILE A 13 8.13 -0.56 6.09
C ILE A 13 8.50 0.58 7.04
N HIS A 14 9.33 1.50 6.59
CA HIS A 14 9.68 2.70 7.33
C HIS A 14 8.94 3.88 6.73
N VAL A 15 8.31 4.68 7.59
CA VAL A 15 7.64 5.92 7.20
C VAL A 15 8.34 7.05 7.95
N ASN A 16 8.85 8.04 7.21
CA ASN A 16 9.65 9.14 7.77
C ASN A 16 10.87 8.67 8.59
N GLY A 17 11.49 7.56 8.21
CA GLY A 17 12.66 7.00 8.88
C GLY A 17 12.37 6.17 10.14
N VAL A 18 11.09 6.00 10.51
CA VAL A 18 10.67 5.19 11.67
C VAL A 18 10.05 3.88 11.18
N LEU A 19 10.46 2.75 11.78
CA LEU A 19 9.84 1.45 11.50
C LEU A 19 8.37 1.51 11.88
N HIS A 20 7.49 1.41 10.90
CA HIS A 20 6.06 1.52 11.11
C HIS A 20 5.43 0.13 11.26
N CYS A 21 5.79 -0.79 10.37
CA CYS A 21 5.29 -2.17 10.43
C CYS A 21 6.20 -3.15 9.67
N GLN A 22 6.18 -4.41 10.10
CA GLN A 22 6.79 -5.53 9.38
C GLN A 22 5.69 -6.43 8.81
N VAL A 23 5.59 -6.49 7.48
CA VAL A 23 4.45 -7.09 6.79
C VAL A 23 4.89 -7.92 5.59
N ARG A 24 4.14 -8.97 5.27
CA ARG A 24 4.35 -9.76 4.06
C ARG A 24 3.62 -9.12 2.88
N TYR A 25 4.13 -9.35 1.67
CA TYR A 25 3.49 -8.87 0.43
C TYR A 25 2.01 -9.27 0.33
N SER A 26 1.67 -10.51 0.70
CA SER A 26 0.29 -11.00 0.67
C SER A 26 -0.63 -10.27 1.66
N GLN A 27 -0.11 -9.86 2.82
CA GLN A 27 -0.89 -9.09 3.79
C GLN A 27 -1.21 -7.69 3.25
N LEU A 28 -0.23 -7.02 2.64
CA LEU A 28 -0.43 -5.72 2.00
C LEU A 28 -1.39 -5.80 0.81
N LEU A 29 -1.30 -6.86 0.02
CA LEU A 29 -2.21 -7.07 -1.09
C LEU A 29 -3.65 -7.27 -0.61
N GLY A 30 -3.87 -8.04 0.45
CA GLY A 30 -5.19 -8.19 1.05
C GLY A 30 -5.76 -6.85 1.53
N LEU A 31 -4.92 -6.00 2.14
CA LEU A 31 -5.31 -4.64 2.52
C LEU A 31 -5.67 -3.80 1.27
N HIS A 32 -4.86 -3.84 0.21
CA HIS A 32 -5.14 -3.13 -1.04
C HIS A 32 -6.50 -3.53 -1.63
N GLU A 33 -6.80 -4.83 -1.68
CA GLU A 33 -8.07 -5.33 -2.20
C GLU A 33 -9.27 -4.86 -1.34
N GLN A 34 -9.13 -4.82 -0.02
CA GLN A 34 -10.16 -4.28 0.88
C GLN A 34 -10.38 -2.78 0.65
N LEU A 35 -9.30 -1.99 0.62
CA LEU A 35 -9.39 -0.56 0.33
C LEU A 35 -10.02 -0.30 -1.03
N ARG A 36 -9.65 -1.09 -2.05
CA ARG A 36 -10.20 -0.97 -3.40
C ARG A 36 -11.69 -1.31 -3.44
N LYS A 37 -12.15 -2.24 -2.60
CA LYS A 37 -13.56 -2.59 -2.45
C LYS A 37 -14.35 -1.50 -1.73
N GLU A 38 -13.75 -0.83 -0.75
CA GLU A 38 -14.42 0.18 0.07
C GLU A 38 -14.43 1.58 -0.58
N TYR A 39 -13.30 2.00 -1.17
CA TYR A 39 -13.13 3.35 -1.75
C TYR A 39 -13.10 3.39 -3.29
N GLY A 40 -13.04 2.23 -3.95
CA GLY A 40 -12.91 2.13 -5.40
C GLY A 40 -11.47 2.24 -5.92
N ALA A 41 -11.23 1.71 -7.12
CA ALA A 41 -9.90 1.66 -7.73
C ALA A 41 -9.32 3.02 -8.14
N ASN A 42 -10.15 4.05 -8.27
CA ASN A 42 -9.71 5.40 -8.64
C ASN A 42 -9.09 6.17 -7.46
N VAL A 43 -9.40 5.74 -6.22
CA VAL A 43 -8.97 6.43 -5.00
C VAL A 43 -7.74 5.75 -4.39
N VAL A 44 -7.65 4.43 -4.52
CA VAL A 44 -6.54 3.64 -4.00
C VAL A 44 -5.39 3.65 -5.00
N PRO A 45 -4.16 3.99 -4.58
CA PRO A 45 -3.00 4.00 -5.47
C PRO A 45 -2.74 2.60 -6.08
N ALA A 46 -2.04 2.57 -7.22
CA ALA A 46 -1.69 1.31 -7.87
C ALA A 46 -0.77 0.48 -6.98
N PHE A 47 -1.15 -0.78 -6.74
CA PHE A 47 -0.34 -1.71 -5.95
C PHE A 47 0.80 -2.30 -6.78
N PRO A 48 2.02 -2.44 -6.23
CA PRO A 48 3.15 -2.97 -6.98
C PRO A 48 2.89 -4.42 -7.44
N PRO A 49 3.13 -4.74 -8.73
CA PRO A 49 2.79 -6.02 -9.32
C PRO A 49 3.62 -7.18 -8.76
N LYS A 50 3.01 -8.37 -8.72
CA LYS A 50 3.70 -9.62 -8.35
C LYS A 50 4.76 -9.92 -9.40
N LYS A 51 6.01 -10.10 -8.97
CA LYS A 51 7.00 -10.83 -9.77
C LYS A 51 6.89 -12.32 -9.50
N ILE A 52 6.81 -13.10 -10.56
CA ILE A 52 6.64 -14.56 -10.60
C ILE A 52 7.98 -15.32 -10.47
N PHE A 53 9.10 -14.60 -10.42
CA PHE A 53 10.44 -15.16 -10.28
C PHE A 53 11.01 -14.95 -8.87
N THR A 54 11.94 -15.81 -8.46
CA THR A 54 12.74 -15.63 -7.23
C THR A 54 13.45 -14.28 -7.30
N LEU A 55 13.07 -13.37 -6.40
CA LEU A 55 13.63 -12.02 -6.39
C LEU A 55 15.08 -12.05 -5.94
N THR A 56 15.93 -11.37 -6.69
CA THR A 56 17.28 -11.06 -6.22
C THR A 56 17.23 -10.12 -5.01
N PRO A 57 18.28 -10.04 -4.17
CA PRO A 57 18.32 -9.12 -3.04
C PRO A 57 18.04 -7.66 -3.43
N ALA A 58 18.51 -7.24 -4.61
CA ALA A 58 18.25 -5.91 -5.16
C ALA A 58 16.75 -5.70 -5.48
N GLU A 59 16.09 -6.70 -6.05
CA GLU A 59 14.65 -6.59 -6.34
C GLU A 59 13.77 -6.68 -5.09
N VAL A 60 14.23 -7.40 -4.06
CA VAL A 60 13.58 -7.39 -2.74
C VAL A 60 13.57 -5.97 -2.18
N GLU A 61 14.72 -5.29 -2.25
CA GLU A 61 14.85 -3.91 -1.79
C GLU A 61 14.02 -2.94 -2.63
N GLN A 62 14.07 -3.06 -3.95
CA GLN A 62 13.23 -2.26 -4.85
C GLN A 62 11.73 -2.47 -4.57
N ARG A 63 11.32 -3.71 -4.28
CA ARG A 63 9.93 -4.00 -3.87
C ARG A 63 9.61 -3.37 -2.52
N ARG A 64 10.54 -3.38 -1.56
CA ARG A 64 10.38 -2.72 -0.27
C ARG A 64 10.11 -1.23 -0.45
N GLU A 65 10.90 -0.55 -1.26
CA GLU A 65 10.71 0.87 -1.58
C GLU A 65 9.35 1.15 -2.25
N GLN A 66 8.91 0.27 -3.16
CA GLN A 66 7.60 0.39 -3.80
C GLN A 66 6.45 0.22 -2.79
N LEU A 67 6.57 -0.74 -1.86
CA LEU A 67 5.57 -0.95 -0.81
C LEU A 67 5.54 0.23 0.18
N GLU A 68 6.70 0.82 0.49
CA GLU A 68 6.79 2.04 1.30
C GLU A 68 6.11 3.23 0.62
N LYS A 69 6.42 3.47 -0.67
CA LYS A 69 5.76 4.53 -1.44
C LYS A 69 4.25 4.30 -1.53
N TYR A 70 3.82 3.06 -1.78
CA TYR A 70 2.40 2.70 -1.78
C TYR A 70 1.74 3.03 -0.45
N MET A 71 2.36 2.64 0.68
CA MET A 71 1.84 2.95 2.01
C MET A 71 1.75 4.45 2.26
N GLN A 72 2.79 5.21 1.93
CA GLN A 72 2.76 6.68 2.02
C GLN A 72 1.62 7.28 1.19
N SER A 73 1.43 6.82 -0.05
CA SER A 73 0.32 7.26 -0.90
C SER A 73 -1.05 6.88 -0.33
N VAL A 74 -1.20 5.68 0.24
CA VAL A 74 -2.44 5.26 0.92
C VAL A 74 -2.75 6.16 2.11
N TYR A 75 -1.76 6.43 2.96
CA TYR A 75 -1.94 7.32 4.11
C TYR A 75 -2.34 8.73 3.67
N THR A 76 -1.67 9.26 2.65
CA THR A 76 -2.01 10.58 2.10
C THR A 76 -3.43 10.59 1.52
N CYS A 77 -3.80 9.62 0.68
CA CYS A 77 -5.15 9.53 0.12
C CYS A 77 -6.22 9.40 1.22
N LEU A 78 -6.03 8.48 2.17
CA LEU A 78 -7.00 8.23 3.23
C LEU A 78 -7.14 9.44 4.16
N PHE A 79 -6.02 10.11 4.50
CA PHE A 79 -6.06 11.35 5.26
C PHE A 79 -6.91 12.40 4.56
N VAL A 80 -6.70 12.58 3.24
CA VAL A 80 -7.48 13.53 2.45
C VAL A 80 -8.97 13.16 2.42
N LEU A 81 -9.32 11.88 2.19
CA LEU A 81 -10.70 11.41 2.22
C LEU A 81 -11.35 11.65 3.59
N SER A 82 -10.63 11.35 4.67
CA SER A 82 -11.11 11.58 6.04
C SER A 82 -11.25 13.05 6.39
N ALA A 83 -10.40 13.91 5.81
CA ALA A 83 -10.46 15.36 5.93
C ALA A 83 -11.53 16.00 5.01
N GLY A 84 -12.24 15.20 4.21
CA GLY A 84 -13.31 15.67 3.34
C GLY A 84 -12.81 16.45 2.12
N ALA A 85 -11.58 16.20 1.65
CA ALA A 85 -11.14 16.55 0.31
C ALA A 85 -11.15 15.26 -0.54
N SER A 86 -11.61 15.30 -1.79
CA SER A 86 -11.38 14.18 -2.75
C SER A 86 -10.26 14.53 -3.66
N MET A 87 -10.05 13.82 -4.77
CA MET A 87 -8.95 13.87 -5.74
C MET A 87 -9.55 13.92 -7.15
N GLY A 88 -9.41 15.05 -7.84
CA GLY A 88 -9.84 15.29 -9.21
C GLY A 88 -8.64 15.59 -10.08
N ASP A 89 -8.61 14.79 -11.15
CA ASP A 89 -7.68 14.75 -12.27
C ASP A 89 -6.41 15.59 -12.13
N GLY A 90 -5.55 15.10 -11.22
CA GLY A 90 -4.18 15.57 -10.97
C GLY A 90 -3.79 15.60 -9.50
N GLY A 91 -4.77 15.54 -8.60
CA GLY A 91 -4.59 15.87 -7.19
C GLY A 91 -5.94 16.04 -6.50
N CYS A 92 -5.97 16.33 -5.19
CA CYS A 92 -7.16 16.28 -4.34
C CYS A 92 -8.35 17.25 -4.76
N THR A 93 -9.48 16.85 -5.43
CA THR A 93 -10.81 17.54 -5.45
C THR A 93 -11.98 16.83 -4.72
N LYS A 94 -12.58 17.41 -3.67
CA LYS A 94 -13.82 17.04 -2.90
C LYS A 94 -14.89 16.09 -3.53
N VAL A 95 -15.41 15.15 -2.73
CA VAL A 95 -16.62 14.35 -3.02
C VAL A 95 -17.70 15.05 -2.23
N ASP A 96 -18.63 15.69 -2.92
CA ASP A 96 -19.83 16.22 -2.30
C ASP A 96 -20.63 15.06 -1.71
N ARG A 97 -20.64 14.96 -0.38
CA ARG A 97 -21.62 14.14 0.34
C ARG A 97 -23.00 14.73 0.06
N GLY A 98 -23.69 14.16 -0.92
CA GLY A 98 -25.14 14.31 -1.04
C GLY A 98 -25.78 13.75 0.22
N VAL A 99 -26.23 14.65 1.10
CA VAL A 99 -27.18 14.35 2.17
C VAL A 99 -28.56 14.67 1.60
N LEU A 100 -29.40 13.62 1.52
CA LEU A 100 -30.84 13.72 1.35
C LEU A 100 -31.47 14.44 2.56
#